data_AF-A0A3G2R517-F1
#
_entry.id   AF-A0A3G2R517-F1
#
_cell.length_a   1.000
_cell.length_b   1.000
_cell.length_c   1.000
_cell.angle_alpha   90.00
_cell.angle_beta   90.00
_cell.angle_gamma   90.00
#
_symmetry.space_group_name_H-M   'P 1'
#
loop_
_entity.id
_entity.type
_entity.pdbx_description
1 polymer ?
#
loop_
_entity_poly.entity_id
_entity_poly.type
_entity_poly.pdbx_seq_one_letter_code
_entity_poly.pdbx_strand_id
1 'polypeptide(L)'
;MMGLFDSISLMEKLLDAKWLRNRILSNNIANADTPGYKRSDVSFEEVLKKNMEQENVLPLTTTHKNHISNIKMVSDIQPRIFVQNDTTLRNDRNNVDIDKEMVELTKNTLSYNMTADQLQRVFQLLNMAISEGRR
;
A
#
# COMPACT_ATOMS: atom_id res chain seq x y z
N MET A 1 20.78 -5.82 -2.57
CA MET A 1 20.10 -6.99 -1.97
C MET A 1 19.33 -6.48 -0.78
N MET A 2 18.00 -6.53 -0.82
CA MET A 2 17.12 -5.97 0.21
C MET A 2 17.23 -6.79 1.50
N GLY A 3 17.43 -6.13 2.65
CA GLY A 3 17.56 -6.80 3.93
C GLY A 3 16.24 -7.42 4.42
N LEU A 4 16.32 -8.37 5.36
CA LEU A 4 15.14 -8.96 5.99
C LEU A 4 14.30 -7.90 6.73
N PHE A 5 14.95 -6.95 7.40
CA PHE A 5 14.27 -5.85 8.09
C PHE A 5 13.64 -4.84 7.12
N ASP A 6 14.28 -4.59 5.97
CA ASP A 6 13.68 -3.76 4.90
C ASP A 6 12.42 -4.42 4.34
N SER A 7 12.42 -5.76 4.24
CA SER A 7 11.26 -6.54 3.80
C SER A 7 10.10 -6.46 4.80
N ILE A 8 10.40 -6.50 6.10
CA ILE A 8 9.39 -6.33 7.16
C ILE A 8 8.78 -4.92 7.09
N SER A 9 9.63 -3.88 6.98
CA SER A 9 9.15 -2.49 6.87
C SER A 9 8.32 -2.28 5.60
N LEU A 10 8.68 -2.92 4.49
CA LEU A 10 7.87 -2.88 3.26
C LEU A 10 6.50 -3.54 3.46
N MET A 11 6.47 -4.72 4.12
CA MET A 11 5.20 -5.42 4.40
C MET A 11 4.30 -4.62 5.32
N GLU A 12 4.86 -3.93 6.32
CA GLU A 12 4.13 -2.98 7.17
C GLU A 12 3.47 -1.87 6.35
N LYS A 13 4.23 -1.20 5.47
CA LYS A 13 3.69 -0.17 4.57
C LYS A 13 2.61 -0.70 3.62
N LEU A 14 2.79 -1.93 3.12
CA LEU A 14 1.79 -2.59 2.29
C LEU A 14 0.49 -2.84 3.07
N LEU A 15 0.58 -3.27 4.33
CA LEU A 15 -0.59 -3.48 5.18
C LEU A 15 -1.31 -2.15 5.46
N ASP A 16 -0.56 -1.08 5.79
CA ASP A 16 -1.12 0.26 5.98
C ASP A 16 -1.85 0.77 4.74
N ALA A 17 -1.24 0.59 3.56
CA ALA A 17 -1.83 0.99 2.29
C ALA A 17 -3.12 0.22 1.98
N LYS A 18 -3.13 -1.11 2.21
CA LYS A 18 -4.31 -1.94 2.03
C LYS A 18 -5.41 -1.62 3.04
N TRP A 19 -5.05 -1.29 4.27
CA TRP A 19 -6.00 -0.81 5.27
C TRP A 19 -6.63 0.52 4.87
N LEU A 20 -5.82 1.46 4.36
CA LEU A 20 -6.31 2.72 3.82
C LEU A 20 -7.26 2.49 2.64
N ARG A 21 -6.89 1.61 1.70
CA ARG A 21 -7.76 1.26 0.57
C ARG A 21 -9.07 0.64 1.04
N ASN A 22 -9.06 -0.22 2.05
CA ASN A 22 -10.29 -0.78 2.63
C ASN A 22 -11.24 0.33 3.10
N ARG A 23 -10.72 1.31 3.86
CA ARG A 23 -11.50 2.47 4.32
C ARG A 23 -12.09 3.27 3.16
N ILE A 24 -11.32 3.50 2.10
CA ILE A 24 -11.80 4.24 0.92
C ILE A 24 -12.88 3.46 0.17
N LEU A 25 -12.71 2.15 -0.03
CA LEU A 25 -13.72 1.30 -0.66
C LEU A 25 -15.01 1.24 0.16
N SER A 26 -14.92 1.11 1.49
CA SER A 26 -16.09 1.21 2.37
C SER A 26 -16.80 2.56 2.26
N ASN A 27 -16.04 3.66 2.13
CA ASN A 27 -16.61 4.99 1.93
C ASN A 27 -17.33 5.11 0.57
N ASN A 28 -16.74 4.56 -0.51
CA ASN A 28 -17.38 4.52 -1.82
C ASN A 28 -18.70 3.72 -1.75
N ILE A 29 -18.68 2.53 -1.16
CA ILE A 29 -19.88 1.68 -1.00
C ILE A 29 -20.97 2.42 -0.22
N ALA A 30 -20.62 3.07 0.90
CA ALA A 30 -21.57 3.84 1.71
C ALA A 30 -22.21 5.01 0.94
N ASN A 31 -21.48 5.60 -0.02
CA ASN A 31 -21.95 6.73 -0.83
C ASN A 31 -22.37 6.32 -2.25
N ALA A 32 -22.58 5.04 -2.53
CA ALA A 32 -22.96 4.53 -3.85
C ALA A 32 -24.29 5.12 -4.37
N ASP A 33 -25.20 5.50 -3.46
CA ASP A 33 -26.48 6.13 -3.81
C ASP A 33 -26.50 7.65 -3.58
N THR A 34 -25.35 8.26 -3.26
CA THR A 34 -25.27 9.71 -3.01
C THR A 34 -25.11 10.48 -4.32
N PRO A 35 -26.06 11.35 -4.71
CA PRO A 35 -25.96 12.11 -5.95
C PRO A 35 -24.70 12.99 -6.00
N GLY A 36 -24.01 13.00 -7.14
CA GLY A 36 -22.80 13.80 -7.33
C GLY A 36 -21.54 13.31 -6.60
N TYR A 37 -21.58 12.17 -5.89
CA TYR A 37 -20.39 11.59 -5.25
C TYR A 37 -19.36 11.14 -6.30
N LYS A 38 -18.07 11.25 -5.95
CA LYS A 38 -16.94 10.85 -6.80
C LYS A 38 -16.12 9.76 -6.14
N ARG A 39 -15.98 8.64 -6.85
CA ARG A 39 -15.13 7.51 -6.45
C ARG A 39 -13.73 7.98 -6.14
N SER A 40 -13.22 7.58 -4.98
CA SER A 40 -11.81 7.74 -4.62
C SER A 40 -11.12 6.38 -4.59
N ASP A 41 -9.82 6.34 -4.82
CA ASP A 41 -9.01 5.12 -4.70
C ASP A 41 -7.60 5.48 -4.18
N VAL A 42 -6.82 4.46 -3.84
CA VAL A 42 -5.45 4.57 -3.34
C VAL A 42 -4.49 4.11 -4.42
N SER A 43 -3.48 4.93 -4.75
CA SER A 43 -2.34 4.56 -5.60
C SER A 43 -1.14 4.32 -4.69
N PHE A 44 -0.91 3.05 -4.33
CA PHE A 44 0.28 2.66 -3.57
C PHE A 44 1.23 1.82 -4.41
N GLU A 45 0.72 0.91 -5.21
CA GLU A 45 1.51 0.01 -6.06
C GLU A 45 2.29 0.78 -7.13
N GLU A 46 1.69 1.81 -7.72
CA GLU A 46 2.37 2.67 -8.69
C GLU A 46 3.48 3.49 -8.02
N VAL A 47 3.22 3.99 -6.81
CA VAL A 47 4.21 4.73 -6.02
C VAL A 47 5.36 3.80 -5.64
N LEU A 48 5.06 2.58 -5.19
CA LEU A 48 6.07 1.57 -4.86
C LEU A 48 6.90 1.20 -6.08
N LYS A 49 6.26 0.88 -7.21
CA LYS A 49 6.92 0.55 -8.47
C LYS A 49 7.84 1.67 -8.93
N LYS A 50 7.36 2.92 -8.90
CA LYS A 50 8.17 4.09 -9.24
C LYS A 50 9.41 4.24 -8.35
N ASN A 51 9.28 3.96 -7.05
CA ASN A 51 10.41 4.05 -6.12
C ASN A 51 11.39 2.87 -6.29
N MET A 52 10.91 1.67 -6.65
CA MET A 52 11.77 0.52 -6.97
C MET A 52 12.49 0.68 -8.32
N GLU A 53 11.85 1.28 -9.32
CA GLU A 53 12.47 1.55 -10.63
C GLU A 53 13.50 2.68 -10.59
N GLN A 54 13.47 3.54 -9.55
CA GLN A 54 14.48 4.58 -9.32
C GLN A 54 15.83 4.02 -8.81
N GLU A 55 16.05 2.71 -8.78
CA GLU A 55 17.34 2.10 -8.41
C GLU A 55 18.51 2.47 -9.36
N ASN A 56 18.24 3.02 -10.55
CA ASN A 56 19.28 3.47 -11.50
C ASN A 56 19.91 4.84 -11.18
N VAL A 57 19.65 5.41 -10.01
CA VAL A 57 20.24 6.70 -9.64
C VAL A 57 21.49 6.49 -8.80
N LEU A 58 22.62 7.06 -9.25
CA LEU A 58 23.91 7.00 -8.55
C LEU A 58 23.74 7.39 -7.07
N PRO A 59 24.13 6.53 -6.12
CA PRO A 59 23.95 6.80 -4.69
C PRO A 59 24.85 7.96 -4.29
N LEU A 60 24.24 9.01 -3.72
CA LEU A 60 24.99 10.11 -3.11
C LEU A 60 25.44 9.69 -1.71
N THR A 61 26.74 9.81 -1.43
CA THR A 61 27.25 9.64 -0.07
C THR A 61 26.77 10.79 0.81
N THR A 62 25.95 10.48 1.81
CA THR A 62 25.54 11.43 2.83
C THR A 62 26.47 11.31 4.04
N THR A 63 27.03 12.44 4.49
CA THR A 63 27.91 12.49 5.66
C THR A 63 27.16 12.86 6.95
N HIS A 64 25.92 13.35 6.83
CA HIS A 64 25.11 13.74 7.98
C HIS A 64 23.62 13.43 7.79
N LYS A 65 22.90 13.29 8.90
CA LYS A 65 21.49 12.82 8.94
C LYS A 65 20.50 13.80 8.29
N ASN A 66 20.88 15.08 8.19
CA ASN A 66 20.07 16.14 7.56
C ASN A 66 20.50 16.43 6.11
N HIS A 67 21.45 15.66 5.55
CA HIS A 67 21.84 15.84 4.16
C HIS A 67 20.77 15.26 3.24
N ILE A 68 20.53 15.94 2.11
CA ILE A 68 19.59 15.49 1.09
C ILE A 68 20.13 14.18 0.50
N SER A 69 19.52 13.07 0.90
CA SER A 69 19.76 11.77 0.30
C SER A 69 18.92 11.62 -0.96
N ASN A 70 19.52 11.07 -2.00
CA ASN A 70 18.80 10.64 -3.20
C ASN A 70 18.30 9.18 -3.08
N ILE A 71 18.71 8.49 -2.02
CA ILE A 71 18.23 7.15 -1.68
C ILE A 71 16.93 7.35 -0.91
N LYS A 72 15.80 7.04 -1.55
CA LYS A 72 14.50 7.00 -0.88
C LYS A 72 14.42 5.76 -0.02
N MET A 73 14.19 5.93 1.27
CA MET A 73 13.94 4.79 2.14
C MET A 73 12.52 4.29 1.92
N VAL A 74 12.30 2.98 2.08
CA VAL A 74 10.96 2.37 2.04
C VAL A 74 10.01 3.02 3.06
N SER A 75 10.55 3.55 4.16
CA SER A 75 9.81 4.31 5.18
C SER A 75 9.10 5.55 4.65
N ASP A 76 9.63 6.16 3.59
CA ASP A 76 9.16 7.44 3.05
C ASP A 76 8.03 7.25 2.02
N ILE A 77 7.74 6.00 1.67
CA ILE A 77 6.67 5.65 0.73
C ILE A 77 5.32 5.80 1.44
N GLN A 78 4.55 6.80 1.02
CA GLN A 78 3.21 7.05 1.53
C GLN A 78 2.16 6.75 0.45
N PRO A 79 1.07 6.06 0.79
CA PRO A 79 -0.05 5.85 -0.14
C PRO A 79 -0.71 7.18 -0.50
N ARG A 80 -1.00 7.38 -1.79
CA ARG A 80 -1.69 8.58 -2.27
C ARG A 80 -3.14 8.26 -2.59
N ILE A 81 -4.07 9.01 -2.01
CA ILE A 81 -5.49 8.95 -2.41
C ILE A 81 -5.69 9.84 -3.63
N PHE A 82 -6.42 9.36 -4.62
CA PHE A 82 -6.83 10.15 -5.78
C PHE A 82 -8.33 9.99 -6.03
N VAL A 83 -8.94 11.05 -6.57
CA VAL A 83 -10.35 11.06 -6.96
C VAL A 83 -10.44 10.79 -8.44
N GLN A 84 -11.27 9.83 -8.81
CA GLN A 84 -11.52 9.47 -10.20
C GLN A 84 -12.66 10.35 -10.75
N ASN A 85 -12.32 11.26 -11.67
CA ASN A 85 -13.25 12.22 -12.29
C ASN A 85 -13.57 11.90 -13.77
N ASP A 86 -12.92 10.89 -14.33
CA ASP A 86 -12.94 10.56 -15.77
C ASP A 86 -14.23 9.87 -16.24
N THR A 87 -15.01 9.34 -15.31
CA THR A 87 -16.18 8.51 -15.57
C THR A 87 -17.41 9.19 -14.98
N THR A 88 -18.45 9.37 -15.79
CA THR A 88 -19.80 9.68 -15.32
C THR A 88 -20.74 8.69 -15.97
N LEU A 89 -21.03 7.60 -15.25
CA LEU A 89 -21.80 6.47 -15.80
C LEU A 89 -23.30 6.63 -15.57
N ARG A 90 -23.72 7.52 -14.68
CA ARG A 90 -25.12 7.70 -14.28
C ARG A 90 -25.62 9.14 -14.45
N ASN A 91 -26.93 9.25 -14.66
CA ASN A 91 -27.64 10.52 -14.85
C ASN A 91 -27.59 11.44 -13.60
N ASP A 92 -27.27 10.86 -12.43
CA ASP A 92 -27.08 11.53 -11.13
C ASP A 92 -25.65 12.08 -10.92
N ARG A 93 -24.78 11.97 -11.94
CA ARG A 93 -23.35 12.35 -11.92
C ARG A 93 -22.49 11.56 -10.92
N ASN A 94 -23.02 10.48 -10.35
CA ASN A 94 -22.25 9.51 -9.56
C ASN A 94 -21.48 8.56 -10.49
N ASN A 95 -20.30 8.14 -10.06
CA ASN A 95 -19.45 7.19 -10.78
C ASN A 95 -19.02 5.98 -9.94
N VAL A 96 -19.62 5.80 -8.77
CA VAL A 96 -19.48 4.59 -7.96
C VAL A 96 -20.38 3.49 -8.53
N ASP A 97 -19.80 2.31 -8.68
CA ASP A 97 -20.51 1.08 -9.05
C ASP A 97 -20.33 0.09 -7.90
N ILE A 98 -21.43 -0.23 -7.21
CA ILE A 98 -21.40 -1.03 -5.97
C ILE A 98 -20.84 -2.44 -6.20
N ASP A 99 -21.14 -3.05 -7.35
CA ASP A 99 -20.67 -4.40 -7.67
C ASP A 99 -19.15 -4.37 -7.88
N LYS A 100 -18.66 -3.34 -8.59
CA LYS A 100 -17.23 -3.13 -8.78
C LYS A 100 -16.51 -2.81 -7.47
N GLU A 101 -17.06 -1.95 -6.61
CA GLU A 101 -16.46 -1.66 -5.30
C GLU A 101 -16.40 -2.91 -4.42
N MET A 102 -17.42 -3.77 -4.45
CA MET A 102 -17.46 -5.02 -3.67
C MET A 102 -16.39 -6.02 -4.14
N VAL A 103 -16.18 -6.12 -5.46
CA VAL A 103 -15.10 -6.93 -6.04
C VAL A 103 -13.74 -6.41 -5.61
N GLU A 104 -13.49 -5.10 -5.71
CA GLU A 104 -12.22 -4.51 -5.27
C GLU A 104 -12.01 -4.64 -3.76
N LEU A 105 -13.08 -4.54 -2.94
CA LEU A 105 -13.01 -4.75 -1.49
C LEU A 105 -12.59 -6.18 -1.16
N THR A 106 -13.19 -7.16 -1.84
CA THR A 106 -12.87 -8.58 -1.66
C THR A 106 -11.42 -8.85 -2.03
N LYS A 107 -10.98 -8.34 -3.19
CA LYS A 107 -9.59 -8.44 -3.65
C LYS A 107 -8.61 -7.80 -2.68
N ASN A 108 -8.91 -6.61 -2.16
CA ASN A 108 -8.07 -5.93 -1.18
C ASN A 108 -7.99 -6.70 0.14
N THR A 109 -9.11 -7.25 0.61
CA THR A 109 -9.18 -8.07 1.83
C THR A 109 -8.35 -9.35 1.70
N LEU A 110 -8.50 -10.07 0.60
CA LEU A 110 -7.69 -11.26 0.30
C LEU A 110 -6.19 -10.92 0.28
N SER A 111 -5.85 -9.84 -0.43
CA SER A 111 -4.48 -9.37 -0.54
C SER A 111 -3.90 -8.95 0.81
N TYR A 112 -4.69 -8.31 1.68
CA TYR A 112 -4.28 -7.94 3.04
C TYR A 112 -3.94 -9.18 3.87
N ASN A 113 -4.85 -10.18 3.89
CA ASN A 113 -4.66 -11.42 4.63
C ASN A 113 -3.40 -12.17 4.16
N MET A 114 -3.18 -12.27 2.85
CA MET A 114 -1.96 -12.90 2.30
C MET A 114 -0.67 -12.20 2.77
N THR A 115 -0.66 -10.87 2.83
CA THR A 115 0.51 -10.11 3.32
C THR A 115 0.71 -10.29 4.82
N ALA A 116 -0.38 -10.28 5.60
CA ALA A 116 -0.32 -10.54 7.03
C ALA A 116 0.22 -11.95 7.34
N ASP A 117 -0.25 -12.96 6.61
CA ASP A 117 0.24 -14.34 6.74
C ASP A 117 1.73 -14.46 6.41
N GLN A 118 2.19 -13.74 5.38
CA GLN A 118 3.60 -13.72 5.02
C GLN A 118 4.46 -13.09 6.12
N LEU A 119 4.02 -11.95 6.66
CA LEU A 119 4.70 -11.28 7.76
C LEU A 119 4.77 -12.18 9.01
N GLN A 120 3.67 -12.88 9.31
CA GLN A 120 3.63 -13.84 10.41
C GLN A 120 4.66 -14.96 10.25
N ARG A 121 4.81 -15.51 9.03
CA ARG A 121 5.84 -16.53 8.74
C ARG A 121 7.25 -16.00 8.94
N VAL A 122 7.53 -14.75 8.57
CA VAL A 122 8.84 -14.12 8.80
C VAL A 122 9.15 -14.04 10.30
N PHE A 123 8.18 -13.63 11.12
CA PHE A 123 8.37 -13.60 12.57
C PHE A 123 8.56 -14.99 13.18
N GLN A 124 7.86 -16.01 12.67
CA GLN A 124 8.08 -17.40 13.09
C GLN A 124 9.52 -17.86 12.81
N LEU A 125 10.06 -17.55 11.63
CA LEU A 125 11.44 -17.87 11.28
C LEU A 125 12.46 -17.14 12.18
N LEU A 126 12.21 -15.86 12.48
CA LEU A 126 13.05 -15.10 13.42
C LEU A 126 13.03 -15.72 14.82
N ASN A 127 11.84 -16.08 15.32
CA ASN A 127 11.71 -16.73 16.62
C ASN A 127 12.40 -18.10 16.66
N MET A 128 12.30 -18.88 15.57
CA MET A 128 13.02 -20.15 15.44
C MET A 128 14.53 -19.94 15.49
N ALA A 129 15.07 -18.98 14.72
CA ALA A 129 16.50 -18.69 14.71
C ALA A 129 17.03 -18.22 16.07
N ILE A 130 16.27 -17.38 16.78
CA ILE A 130 16.64 -16.89 18.13
C ILE A 130 16.56 -18.01 19.17
N SER A 131 15.58 -18.92 19.06
CA SER A 131 15.39 -20.00 20.04
C SER A 131 16.35 -21.18 19.86
N GLU A 132 16.67 -21.55 18.61
CA GLU A 132 17.63 -22.63 18.32
C GLU A 132 19.09 -22.22 18.56
N GLY A 133 19.45 -20.94 18.35
CA GLY A 133 20.80 -20.43 18.62
C GLY A 133 21.19 -20.39 20.11
N ARG A 134 20.27 -20.77 21.01
CA ARG A 134 20.48 -20.81 22.47
C ARG A 134 20.92 -22.18 22.99
N ARG A 135 21.15 -23.16 22.11
CA ARG A 135 21.67 -24.50 22.44
C ARG A 135 23.13 -24.65 22.04
#